data_AF-A0A482EC45-F1
#
_entry.id   AF-A0A482EC45-F1
#
_cell.length_a   1.000
_cell.length_b   1.000
_cell.length_c   1.000
_cell.angle_alpha   90.00
_cell.angle_beta   90.00
_cell.angle_gamma   90.00
#
_symmetry.space_group_name_H-M   'P 1'
#
loop_
_entity.id
_entity.type
_entity.pdbx_description
1 polymer ?
#
loop_
_entity_poly.entity_id
_entity_poly.type
_entity_poly.pdbx_seq_one_letter_code
_entity_poly.pdbx_strand_id
1 'polypeptide(L)'
;MQHVMGLQHLSSMINDIGLAKRVNIYKSSDNDIPEDIYSTMITFIKAKISKSIENSNNYFNLSKINIDRKFIKRGIMTISYGVTKDGIKSQLISDFFNLTDVVENKKRLFTLDKKYINPDIEYTVYFNIESIRELSGIIHSVLYEQHVNLEVFVKYLKNINKFLHKLKLDIGVVWKTPSGLIIEQKYIKTEPYTYKTMISHRTKSITLSKPTNLVDIKQQNQSIVPNIVHSMDASNISILINNLIKNNHNIDISTIHDSFSSQANNIELLSYEVKVAFLHIYKDQNFINEFHDFILEYISKLGYSIDENNVCIGLGKKISIPEKPYFKIDYDIKECVLNSKYLIG
;
A
#
# COMPACT_ATOMS: atom_id res chain seq x y z
N MET A 1 15.42 -6.55 -1.15
CA MET A 1 14.23 -7.40 -0.88
C MET A 1 13.17 -6.49 -0.23
N GLN A 2 12.72 -5.44 -0.93
CA GLN A 2 12.56 -4.12 -0.28
C GLN A 2 11.11 -3.61 -0.11
N HIS A 3 10.08 -4.46 -0.19
CA HIS A 3 8.69 -3.98 -0.21
C HIS A 3 7.65 -4.92 0.40
N VAL A 4 8.08 -5.92 1.17
CA VAL A 4 7.15 -6.80 1.90
C VAL A 4 6.78 -6.19 3.26
N MET A 5 7.60 -5.27 3.79
CA MET A 5 7.37 -4.61 5.08
C MET A 5 6.04 -3.86 5.15
N GLY A 6 5.63 -3.20 4.06
CA GLY A 6 4.32 -2.56 4.04
C GLY A 6 3.16 -3.55 4.23
N LEU A 7 3.26 -4.75 3.66
CA LEU A 7 2.27 -5.81 3.86
C LEU A 7 2.40 -6.47 5.25
N GLN A 8 3.60 -6.51 5.83
CA GLN A 8 3.81 -6.95 7.22
C GLN A 8 3.06 -6.03 8.20
N HIS A 9 3.26 -4.72 8.08
CA HIS A 9 2.53 -3.72 8.86
C HIS A 9 1.02 -3.85 8.68
N LEU A 10 0.55 -3.93 7.43
CA LEU A 10 -0.89 -4.07 7.15
C LEU A 10 -1.48 -5.36 7.73
N SER A 11 -0.80 -6.50 7.56
CA SER A 11 -1.28 -7.78 8.11
C SER A 11 -1.39 -7.77 9.64
N SER A 12 -0.50 -7.04 10.32
CA SER A 12 -0.50 -6.90 11.77
C SER A 12 -1.58 -5.93 12.25
N MET A 13 -1.84 -4.84 11.52
CA MET A 13 -2.94 -3.90 11.82
C MET A 13 -4.33 -4.56 11.72
N ILE A 14 -4.49 -5.52 10.81
CA ILE A 14 -5.78 -6.13 10.47
C ILE A 14 -5.93 -7.57 10.99
N ASN A 15 -4.96 -8.05 11.79
CA ASN A 15 -4.91 -9.41 12.33
C ASN A 15 -5.13 -10.52 11.27
N ASP A 16 -4.65 -10.33 10.03
CA ASP A 16 -4.80 -11.33 8.97
C ASP A 16 -3.67 -12.35 9.03
N ILE A 17 -3.95 -13.50 9.65
CA ILE A 17 -3.00 -14.61 9.78
C ILE A 17 -2.56 -15.17 8.43
N GLY A 18 -3.44 -15.16 7.43
CA GLY A 18 -3.15 -15.67 6.09
C GLY A 18 -2.15 -14.78 5.36
N LEU A 19 -2.27 -13.46 5.52
CA LEU A 19 -1.30 -12.50 4.99
C LEU A 19 -0.02 -12.56 5.79
N ALA A 20 -0.10 -12.57 7.13
CA ALA A 20 1.04 -12.64 8.05
C ALA A 20 1.98 -13.82 7.73
N LYS A 21 1.42 -15.00 7.42
CA LYS A 21 2.20 -16.15 6.93
C LYS A 21 2.95 -15.83 5.63
N ARG A 22 2.24 -15.34 4.61
CA ARG A 22 2.80 -15.03 3.27
C ARG A 22 3.87 -13.95 3.28
N VAL A 23 3.94 -13.15 4.34
CA VAL A 23 4.93 -12.08 4.53
C VAL A 23 5.93 -12.41 5.65
N ASN A 24 6.04 -13.68 6.02
CA ASN A 24 7.03 -14.20 6.98
C ASN A 24 6.93 -13.61 8.40
N ILE A 25 5.75 -13.19 8.86
CA ILE A 25 5.52 -12.86 10.28
C ILE A 25 5.32 -14.11 11.13
N TYR A 26 4.77 -15.17 10.54
CA TYR A 26 4.48 -16.40 11.25
C TYR A 26 5.78 -17.18 11.58
N LYS A 27 5.71 -18.02 12.62
CA LYS A 27 6.86 -18.82 13.08
C LYS A 27 7.50 -19.62 11.95
N SER A 28 8.83 -19.61 11.89
CA SER A 28 9.65 -20.30 10.89
C SER A 28 11.04 -20.58 11.45
N SER A 29 11.63 -21.70 11.03
CA SER A 29 12.96 -22.18 11.43
C SER A 29 13.96 -22.10 10.26
N ASP A 30 15.24 -22.36 10.54
CA ASP A 30 16.30 -22.39 9.51
C ASP A 30 16.11 -23.47 8.44
N ASN A 31 15.28 -24.49 8.73
CA ASN A 31 14.97 -25.57 7.81
C ASN A 31 13.76 -25.26 6.91
N ASP A 32 13.04 -24.19 7.18
CA ASP A 32 11.87 -23.79 6.41
C ASP A 32 12.27 -22.95 5.19
N ILE A 33 11.40 -22.91 4.18
CA ILE A 33 11.60 -22.05 3.01
C ILE A 33 10.85 -20.74 3.27
N PRO A 34 11.48 -19.56 3.06
CA PRO A 34 10.78 -18.30 3.22
C PRO A 34 9.60 -18.21 2.25
N GLU A 35 8.46 -17.76 2.76
CA GLU A 35 7.26 -17.53 1.96
C GLU A 35 7.51 -16.43 0.93
N ASP A 36 7.05 -16.67 -0.30
CA ASP A 36 7.09 -15.69 -1.38
C ASP A 36 5.68 -15.36 -1.84
N ILE A 37 5.12 -14.29 -1.28
CA ILE A 37 3.76 -13.83 -1.59
C ILE A 37 3.49 -13.72 -3.09
N TYR A 38 4.49 -13.30 -3.88
CA TYR A 38 4.33 -13.17 -5.33
C TYR A 38 4.09 -14.54 -5.99
N SER A 39 4.92 -15.55 -5.70
CA SER A 39 4.74 -16.90 -6.24
C SER A 39 3.35 -17.45 -5.95
N THR A 40 2.85 -17.25 -4.73
CA THR A 40 1.48 -17.61 -4.35
C THR A 40 0.43 -16.83 -5.15
N MET A 41 0.61 -15.52 -5.35
CA MET A 41 -0.31 -14.70 -6.17
C MET A 41 -0.30 -15.10 -7.65
N ILE A 42 0.82 -15.56 -8.22
CA ILE A 42 0.89 -16.03 -9.62
C ILE A 42 -0.11 -17.15 -9.86
N THR A 43 -0.22 -18.12 -8.94
CA THR A 43 -1.16 -19.24 -9.06
C THR A 43 -2.60 -18.75 -9.19
N PHE A 44 -3.00 -17.82 -8.33
CA PHE A 44 -4.34 -17.23 -8.38
C PHE A 44 -4.56 -16.36 -9.62
N ILE A 45 -3.55 -15.60 -10.06
CA ILE A 45 -3.63 -14.80 -11.29
C ILE A 45 -3.84 -15.70 -12.51
N LYS A 46 -3.06 -16.79 -12.63
CA LYS A 46 -3.19 -17.75 -13.73
C LYS A 46 -4.58 -18.39 -13.77
N ALA A 47 -5.11 -18.81 -12.62
CA ALA A 47 -6.47 -19.36 -12.53
C ALA A 47 -7.54 -18.36 -13.00
N LYS A 48 -7.40 -17.08 -12.64
CA LYS A 48 -8.34 -16.03 -13.06
C LYS A 48 -8.22 -15.67 -14.53
N ILE A 49 -7.01 -15.70 -15.10
CA ILE A 49 -6.82 -15.54 -16.55
C ILE A 49 -7.55 -16.64 -17.30
N SER A 50 -7.43 -17.91 -16.88
CA SER A 50 -8.18 -19.02 -17.50
C SER A 50 -9.69 -18.76 -17.49
N LYS A 51 -10.23 -18.32 -16.34
CA LYS A 51 -11.65 -17.96 -16.21
C LYS A 51 -12.06 -16.78 -17.09
N SER A 52 -11.23 -15.75 -17.23
CA SER A 52 -11.52 -14.62 -18.13
C SER A 52 -11.53 -15.05 -19.59
N ILE A 53 -10.68 -16.01 -19.99
CA ILE A 53 -10.65 -16.58 -21.34
C ILE A 53 -11.91 -17.40 -21.63
N GLU A 54 -12.38 -18.22 -20.67
CA GLU A 54 -13.64 -18.96 -20.79
C GLU A 54 -14.84 -18.03 -21.03
N ASN A 55 -14.84 -16.86 -20.40
CA ASN A 55 -15.90 -15.87 -20.58
C ASN A 55 -15.78 -15.07 -21.89
N SER A 56 -14.57 -14.87 -22.41
CA SER A 56 -14.35 -14.14 -23.66
C SER A 56 -13.04 -14.53 -24.34
N ASN A 57 -13.16 -15.02 -25.58
CA ASN A 57 -12.02 -15.34 -26.44
C ASN A 57 -11.11 -14.12 -26.74
N ASN A 58 -11.59 -12.90 -26.50
CA ASN A 58 -10.79 -11.68 -26.68
C ASN A 58 -9.54 -11.63 -25.78
N TYR A 59 -9.53 -12.40 -24.69
CA TYR A 59 -8.42 -12.45 -23.73
C TYR A 59 -7.49 -13.64 -23.93
N PHE A 60 -7.68 -14.45 -24.99
CA PHE A 60 -6.91 -15.67 -25.24
C PHE A 60 -5.38 -15.44 -25.16
N ASN A 61 -4.90 -14.32 -25.69
CA ASN A 61 -3.47 -13.99 -25.69
C ASN A 61 -2.89 -13.79 -24.28
N LEU A 62 -3.71 -13.53 -23.25
CA LEU A 62 -3.22 -13.49 -21.86
C LEU A 62 -2.65 -14.84 -21.39
N SER A 63 -3.15 -15.98 -21.90
CA SER A 63 -2.60 -17.31 -21.60
C SER A 63 -1.18 -17.52 -22.13
N LYS A 64 -0.75 -16.69 -23.08
CA LYS A 64 0.55 -16.75 -23.75
C LYS A 64 1.66 -16.03 -22.99
N ILE A 65 1.29 -15.27 -21.95
CA ILE A 65 2.23 -14.53 -21.10
C ILE A 65 2.88 -15.50 -20.12
N ASN A 66 4.22 -15.50 -20.10
CA ASN A 66 4.98 -16.16 -19.05
C ASN A 66 4.97 -15.28 -17.79
N ILE A 67 3.94 -15.44 -16.96
CA ILE A 67 3.78 -14.70 -15.72
C ILE A 67 4.75 -15.24 -14.68
N ASP A 68 5.85 -14.52 -14.48
CA ASP A 68 6.85 -14.77 -13.46
C ASP A 68 6.74 -13.78 -12.29
N ARG A 69 7.57 -14.00 -11.27
CA ARG A 69 7.65 -13.13 -10.08
C ARG A 69 7.93 -11.67 -10.47
N LYS A 70 8.84 -11.44 -11.41
CA LYS A 70 9.26 -10.10 -11.82
C LYS A 70 8.09 -9.34 -12.46
N PHE A 71 7.29 -10.02 -13.28
CA PHE A 71 6.16 -9.47 -14.01
C PHE A 71 5.09 -8.88 -13.07
N ILE A 72 4.77 -9.57 -11.98
CA ILE A 72 3.68 -9.14 -11.08
C ILE A 72 4.16 -8.33 -9.87
N LYS A 73 5.46 -8.39 -9.54
CA LYS A 73 6.02 -7.88 -8.29
C LYS A 73 5.61 -6.42 -8.03
N ARG A 74 5.83 -5.53 -8.99
CA ARG A 74 5.50 -4.10 -8.84
C ARG A 74 4.00 -3.87 -8.64
N GLY A 75 3.17 -4.59 -9.41
CA GLY A 75 1.72 -4.54 -9.27
C GLY A 75 1.28 -4.92 -7.86
N ILE A 76 1.67 -6.11 -7.38
CA ILE A 76 1.30 -6.60 -6.05
C ILE A 76 1.83 -5.69 -4.94
N MET A 77 3.09 -5.26 -5.02
CA MET A 77 3.68 -4.35 -4.03
C MET A 77 2.93 -3.02 -3.92
N THR A 78 2.39 -2.51 -5.03
CA THR A 78 1.75 -1.18 -5.03
C THR A 78 0.26 -1.22 -4.68
N ILE A 79 -0.35 -2.40 -4.60
CA ILE A 79 -1.75 -2.57 -4.14
C ILE A 79 -1.91 -2.11 -2.69
N SER A 80 -0.99 -2.52 -1.80
CA SER A 80 -0.94 -2.02 -0.42
C SER A 80 -0.76 -0.51 -0.35
N TYR A 81 -0.17 0.09 -1.38
CA TYR A 81 0.03 1.53 -1.50
C TYR A 81 -1.11 2.25 -2.25
N GLY A 82 -2.28 1.62 -2.37
CA GLY A 82 -3.47 2.27 -2.91
C GLY A 82 -3.45 2.49 -4.43
N VAL A 83 -2.55 1.82 -5.17
CA VAL A 83 -2.55 1.86 -6.63
C VAL A 83 -3.90 1.41 -7.18
N THR A 84 -4.35 2.05 -8.27
CA THR A 84 -5.59 1.67 -8.95
C THR A 84 -5.33 0.62 -10.03
N LYS A 85 -6.39 -0.01 -10.54
CA LYS A 85 -6.32 -0.87 -11.73
C LYS A 85 -5.66 -0.17 -12.93
N ASP A 86 -5.93 1.11 -13.11
CA ASP A 86 -5.30 1.94 -14.15
C ASP A 86 -3.83 2.22 -13.83
N GLY A 87 -3.47 2.40 -12.57
CA GLY A 87 -2.08 2.52 -12.14
C GLY A 87 -1.28 1.25 -12.45
N ILE A 88 -1.81 0.07 -12.13
CA ILE A 88 -1.17 -1.21 -12.47
C ILE A 88 -1.07 -1.39 -13.99
N LYS A 89 -2.10 -1.02 -14.75
CA LYS A 89 -2.04 -1.04 -16.22
C LYS A 89 -0.88 -0.18 -16.74
N SER A 90 -0.73 1.04 -16.23
CA SER A 90 0.38 1.92 -16.61
C SER A 90 1.74 1.37 -16.21
N GLN A 91 1.85 0.72 -15.05
CA GLN A 91 3.07 0.02 -14.63
C GLN A 91 3.41 -1.13 -15.58
N LEU A 92 2.45 -2.01 -15.87
CA LEU A 92 2.64 -3.11 -16.81
C LEU A 92 3.10 -2.61 -18.17
N ILE A 93 2.43 -1.58 -18.70
CA ILE A 93 2.80 -0.99 -19.99
C ILE A 93 4.22 -0.45 -19.95
N SER A 94 4.56 0.33 -18.91
CA SER A 94 5.89 0.91 -18.76
C SER A 94 7.00 -0.14 -18.60
N ASP A 95 6.72 -1.26 -17.94
CA ASP A 95 7.75 -2.21 -17.52
C ASP A 95 7.95 -3.35 -18.52
N PHE A 96 6.90 -3.73 -19.26
CA PHE A 96 6.88 -4.97 -20.03
C PHE A 96 6.37 -4.84 -21.46
N PHE A 97 5.47 -3.89 -21.76
CA PHE A 97 4.83 -3.82 -23.07
C PHE A 97 5.45 -2.76 -23.98
N ASN A 98 5.67 -3.12 -25.24
CA ASN A 98 6.14 -2.22 -26.28
C ASN A 98 4.97 -1.86 -27.21
N LEU A 99 4.77 -0.56 -27.47
CA LEU A 99 3.78 -0.09 -28.44
C LEU A 99 4.31 -0.34 -29.86
N THR A 100 3.58 -1.09 -30.69
CA THR A 100 4.03 -1.41 -32.06
C THR A 100 3.26 -0.64 -33.12
N ASP A 101 1.93 -0.63 -33.06
CA ASP A 101 1.09 -0.07 -34.14
C ASP A 101 -0.11 0.72 -33.62
N VAL A 102 -0.46 1.77 -34.38
CA VAL A 102 -1.76 2.44 -34.32
C VAL A 102 -2.53 2.03 -35.56
N VAL A 103 -3.44 1.05 -35.41
CA VAL A 103 -4.30 0.60 -36.51
C VAL A 103 -5.22 1.76 -36.96
N GLU A 104 -5.68 1.76 -38.21
CA GLU A 104 -6.53 2.79 -38.87
C GLU A 104 -7.81 3.25 -38.11
N ASN A 105 -8.10 2.71 -36.93
CA ASN A 105 -9.17 3.13 -36.01
C ASN A 105 -8.68 3.61 -34.63
N LYS A 106 -7.44 4.14 -34.53
CA LYS A 106 -6.80 4.57 -33.27
C LYS A 106 -6.66 3.47 -32.21
N LYS A 107 -6.77 2.20 -32.59
CA LYS A 107 -6.56 1.06 -31.67
C LYS A 107 -5.06 0.80 -31.54
N ARG A 108 -4.56 0.89 -30.30
CA ARG A 108 -3.16 0.63 -29.96
C ARG A 108 -2.95 -0.87 -29.72
N LEU A 109 -1.95 -1.42 -30.39
CA LEU A 109 -1.48 -2.79 -30.17
C LEU A 109 -0.13 -2.78 -29.43
N PHE A 110 0.02 -3.74 -28.55
CA PHE A 110 1.20 -3.90 -27.71
C PHE A 110 1.79 -5.29 -27.89
N THR A 111 3.10 -5.41 -27.73
CA THR A 111 3.83 -6.68 -27.72
C THR A 111 4.64 -6.81 -26.43
N LEU A 112 5.12 -8.02 -26.12
CA LEU A 112 6.01 -8.30 -25.01
C LEU A 112 7.36 -8.82 -25.53
N ASP A 113 8.44 -8.54 -24.81
CA ASP A 113 9.73 -9.21 -25.05
C ASP A 113 9.57 -10.74 -24.98
N LYS A 114 10.31 -11.48 -25.83
CA LYS A 114 10.23 -12.95 -25.92
C LYS A 114 10.40 -13.67 -24.57
N LYS A 115 11.17 -13.11 -23.63
CA LYS A 115 11.38 -13.67 -22.27
C LYS A 115 10.12 -13.71 -21.40
N TYR A 116 9.13 -12.85 -21.68
CA TYR A 116 7.84 -12.78 -20.98
C TYR A 116 6.70 -13.46 -21.75
N ILE A 117 7.02 -14.16 -22.83
CA ILE A 117 6.10 -15.04 -23.57
C ILE A 117 6.47 -16.49 -23.24
N ASN A 118 5.49 -17.40 -23.18
CA ASN A 118 5.77 -18.79 -22.87
C ASN A 118 6.82 -19.38 -23.86
N PRO A 119 7.75 -20.23 -23.38
CA PRO A 119 8.87 -20.70 -24.19
C PRO A 119 8.46 -21.38 -25.50
N ASP A 120 7.33 -22.10 -25.49
CA ASP A 120 6.74 -22.86 -26.60
C ASP A 120 6.20 -22.01 -27.77
N ILE A 121 6.14 -20.68 -27.62
CA ILE A 121 5.51 -19.79 -28.60
C ILE A 121 6.57 -19.06 -29.43
N GLU A 122 6.77 -19.45 -30.68
CA GLU A 122 7.81 -18.86 -31.54
C GLU A 122 7.39 -17.59 -32.30
N TYR A 123 6.12 -17.20 -32.22
CA TYR A 123 5.58 -16.03 -32.93
C TYR A 123 5.31 -14.83 -32.02
N THR A 124 5.26 -13.63 -32.62
CA THR A 124 4.91 -12.39 -31.91
C THR A 124 3.45 -12.40 -31.48
N VAL A 125 3.20 -12.15 -30.18
CA VAL A 125 1.85 -12.07 -29.61
C VAL A 125 1.46 -10.60 -29.45
N TYR A 126 0.27 -10.25 -29.95
CA TYR A 126 -0.27 -8.89 -29.87
C TYR A 126 -1.36 -8.79 -28.80
N PHE A 127 -1.33 -7.70 -28.04
CA PHE A 127 -2.28 -7.39 -26.99
C PHE A 127 -2.97 -6.06 -27.28
N ASN A 128 -4.29 -6.04 -27.18
CA ASN A 128 -5.04 -4.78 -27.21
C ASN A 128 -5.10 -4.16 -25.80
N ILE A 129 -5.46 -2.88 -25.72
CA ILE A 129 -5.53 -2.16 -24.45
C ILE A 129 -6.56 -2.76 -23.46
N GLU A 130 -7.60 -3.42 -23.97
CA GLU A 130 -8.63 -4.08 -23.17
C GLU A 130 -8.09 -5.32 -22.46
N SER A 131 -7.26 -6.11 -23.14
CA SER A 131 -6.58 -7.28 -22.58
C SER A 131 -5.63 -6.88 -21.45
N ILE A 132 -4.87 -5.79 -21.63
CA ILE A 132 -3.97 -5.28 -20.58
C ILE A 132 -4.79 -4.73 -19.39
N ARG A 133 -5.94 -4.09 -19.66
CA ARG A 133 -6.86 -3.64 -18.60
C ARG A 133 -7.46 -4.81 -17.82
N GLU A 134 -7.81 -5.89 -18.50
CA GLU A 134 -8.30 -7.12 -17.87
C GLU A 134 -7.21 -7.73 -16.98
N LEU A 135 -5.99 -7.88 -17.50
CA LEU A 135 -4.84 -8.36 -16.74
C LEU A 135 -4.55 -7.49 -15.50
N SER A 136 -4.60 -6.16 -15.65
CA SER A 136 -4.40 -5.25 -14.50
C SER A 136 -5.54 -5.35 -13.48
N GLY A 137 -6.78 -5.58 -13.93
CA GLY A 137 -7.92 -5.87 -13.07
C GLY A 137 -7.77 -7.17 -12.28
N ILE A 138 -7.25 -8.22 -12.93
CA ILE A 138 -6.96 -9.51 -12.29
C ILE A 138 -5.87 -9.34 -11.23
N ILE A 139 -4.74 -8.72 -11.58
CA ILE A 139 -3.63 -8.49 -10.65
C ILE A 139 -4.08 -7.64 -9.46
N HIS A 140 -4.87 -6.58 -9.70
CA HIS A 140 -5.38 -5.73 -8.62
C HIS A 140 -6.33 -6.48 -7.67
N SER A 141 -7.20 -7.34 -8.19
CA SER A 141 -8.23 -8.01 -7.39
C SER A 141 -7.70 -9.15 -6.54
N VAL A 142 -6.63 -9.82 -7.00
CA VAL A 142 -6.15 -11.05 -6.38
C VAL A 142 -5.76 -10.86 -4.91
N LEU A 143 -5.08 -9.77 -4.56
CA LEU A 143 -4.64 -9.55 -3.18
C LEU A 143 -5.82 -9.34 -2.23
N TYR A 144 -6.81 -8.54 -2.64
CA TYR A 144 -8.00 -8.25 -1.82
C TYR A 144 -8.93 -9.46 -1.68
N GLU A 145 -9.04 -10.30 -2.72
CA GLU A 145 -9.84 -11.52 -2.64
C GLU A 145 -9.21 -12.60 -1.76
N GLN A 146 -7.88 -12.71 -1.77
CA GLN A 146 -7.17 -13.61 -0.87
C GLN A 146 -7.10 -13.09 0.57
N HIS A 147 -7.23 -11.78 0.76
CA HIS A 147 -7.11 -11.09 2.05
C HIS A 147 -8.25 -10.09 2.25
N VAL A 148 -9.44 -10.61 2.59
CA VAL A 148 -10.67 -9.81 2.73
C VAL A 148 -10.53 -8.72 3.79
N ASN A 149 -9.83 -8.99 4.90
CA ASN A 149 -9.58 -8.00 5.96
C ASN A 149 -8.86 -6.76 5.41
N LEU A 150 -7.95 -6.94 4.44
CA LEU A 150 -7.23 -5.84 3.81
C LEU A 150 -8.19 -4.96 3.00
N GLU A 151 -9.14 -5.57 2.27
CA GLU A 151 -10.14 -4.83 1.52
C GLU A 151 -11.06 -4.01 2.45
N VAL A 152 -11.51 -4.62 3.54
CA VAL A 152 -12.34 -3.98 4.57
C VAL A 152 -11.61 -2.79 5.19
N PHE A 153 -10.34 -2.97 5.56
CA PHE A 153 -9.52 -1.92 6.16
C PHE A 153 -9.29 -0.74 5.20
N VAL A 154 -8.94 -1.01 3.93
CA VAL A 154 -8.76 0.05 2.92
C VAL A 154 -10.08 0.79 2.65
N LYS A 155 -11.21 0.09 2.64
CA LYS A 155 -12.54 0.72 2.52
C LYS A 155 -12.84 1.64 3.70
N TYR A 156 -12.54 1.19 4.93
CA TYR A 156 -12.70 1.99 6.14
C TYR A 156 -11.89 3.30 6.07
N LEU A 157 -10.60 3.25 5.75
CA LEU A 157 -9.76 4.44 5.62
C LEU A 157 -10.28 5.44 4.57
N LYS A 158 -10.77 4.92 3.42
CA LYS A 158 -11.40 5.76 2.39
C LYS A 158 -12.72 6.38 2.85
N ASN A 159 -13.48 5.67 3.69
CA ASN A 159 -14.71 6.20 4.27
C ASN A 159 -14.43 7.29 5.31
N ILE A 160 -13.35 7.18 6.09
CA ILE A 160 -12.86 8.24 6.98
C ILE A 160 -12.52 9.52 6.18
N ASN A 161 -11.74 9.41 5.10
CA ASN A 161 -11.47 10.55 4.22
C ASN A 161 -12.76 11.21 3.68
N LYS A 162 -13.74 10.41 3.24
CA LYS A 162 -15.03 10.92 2.76
C LYS A 162 -15.83 11.57 3.89
N PHE A 163 -15.80 11.00 5.08
CA PHE A 163 -16.45 11.54 6.26
C PHE A 163 -15.87 12.93 6.60
N LEU A 164 -14.55 13.04 6.76
CA LEU A 164 -13.89 14.33 7.05
C LEU A 164 -14.15 15.37 5.95
N HIS A 165 -14.11 14.98 4.68
CA HIS A 165 -14.45 15.87 3.58
C HIS A 165 -15.91 16.37 3.66
N LYS A 166 -16.87 15.51 4.01
CA LYS A 166 -18.28 15.90 4.17
C LYS A 166 -18.51 16.88 5.32
N LEU A 167 -17.67 16.84 6.36
CA LEU A 167 -17.73 17.81 7.45
C LEU A 167 -17.39 19.24 6.95
N LYS A 168 -16.83 19.40 5.73
CA LYS A 168 -16.39 20.68 5.12
C LYS A 168 -15.36 21.45 5.96
N LEU A 169 -14.62 20.76 6.80
CA LEU A 169 -13.76 21.40 7.79
C LEU A 169 -12.38 21.80 7.27
N ASP A 170 -12.07 21.49 6.01
CA ASP A 170 -10.73 21.68 5.46
C ASP A 170 -9.66 21.00 6.35
N ILE A 171 -10.02 19.91 7.04
CA ILE A 171 -9.12 19.15 7.92
C ILE A 171 -8.59 17.94 7.15
N GLY A 172 -7.29 17.66 7.32
CA GLY A 172 -6.71 16.39 6.90
C GLY A 172 -7.10 15.21 7.81
N VAL A 173 -6.81 13.99 7.38
CA VAL A 173 -6.82 12.87 8.34
C VAL A 173 -5.63 13.04 9.28
N VAL A 174 -5.85 12.93 10.58
CA VAL A 174 -4.79 13.02 11.59
C VAL A 174 -4.71 11.71 12.36
N TRP A 175 -3.50 11.23 12.62
CA TRP A 175 -3.28 10.08 13.50
C TRP A 175 -2.02 10.26 14.34
N LYS A 176 -1.98 9.56 15.46
CA LYS A 176 -0.79 9.44 16.30
C LYS A 176 -0.08 8.13 15.97
N THR A 177 1.23 8.20 15.83
CA THR A 177 2.08 7.04 15.62
C THR A 177 2.52 6.43 16.97
N PRO A 178 2.90 5.13 16.99
CA PRO A 178 3.42 4.48 18.19
C PRO A 178 4.68 5.14 18.78
N SER A 179 5.49 5.80 17.95
CA SER A 179 6.65 6.58 18.41
C SER A 179 6.26 7.93 19.05
N GLY A 180 4.98 8.31 18.98
CA GLY A 180 4.44 9.53 19.57
C GLY A 180 4.26 10.71 18.60
N LEU A 181 4.70 10.58 17.34
CA LEU A 181 4.53 11.63 16.32
C LEU A 181 3.06 11.74 15.89
N ILE A 182 2.54 12.97 15.84
CA ILE A 182 1.23 13.28 15.27
C ILE A 182 1.42 13.65 13.80
N ILE A 183 0.71 12.98 12.91
CA ILE A 183 0.79 13.20 11.46
C ILE A 183 -0.55 13.71 10.97
N GLU A 184 -0.53 14.79 10.19
CA GLU A 184 -1.68 15.29 9.44
C GLU A 184 -1.46 15.05 7.94
N GLN A 185 -2.45 14.44 7.29
CA GLN A 185 -2.50 14.29 5.84
C GLN A 185 -3.56 15.23 5.24
N LYS A 186 -3.10 16.38 4.71
CA LYS A 186 -3.95 17.37 4.03
C LYS A 186 -3.47 17.64 2.61
N TYR A 187 -3.96 16.86 1.64
CA TYR A 187 -3.75 17.13 0.22
C TYR A 187 -4.74 18.18 -0.29
N ILE A 188 -4.22 19.21 -0.94
CA ILE A 188 -4.97 20.38 -1.43
C ILE A 188 -4.87 20.41 -2.95
N LYS A 189 -6.00 20.69 -3.63
CA LYS A 189 -6.02 20.85 -5.08
C LYS A 189 -5.19 22.06 -5.48
N THR A 190 -4.48 21.93 -6.59
CA THR A 190 -3.70 23.02 -7.16
C THR A 190 -4.24 23.42 -8.51
N GLU A 191 -4.24 24.71 -8.81
CA GLU A 191 -4.63 25.26 -10.10
C GLU A 191 -3.39 25.80 -10.85
N PRO A 192 -3.28 25.56 -12.17
CA PRO A 192 -2.19 26.10 -12.96
C PRO A 192 -2.36 27.62 -13.10
N TYR A 193 -1.32 28.36 -12.76
CA TYR A 193 -1.23 29.80 -12.92
C TYR A 193 -0.07 30.11 -13.87
N THR A 194 -0.37 30.72 -15.02
CA THR A 194 0.66 31.04 -16.03
C THR A 194 1.09 32.49 -15.89
N TYR A 195 2.39 32.68 -15.65
CA TYR A 195 3.03 33.99 -15.60
C TYR A 195 3.91 34.18 -16.84
N LYS A 196 3.78 35.32 -17.52
CA LYS A 196 4.66 35.69 -18.64
C LYS A 196 5.77 36.57 -18.09
N THR A 197 7.02 36.16 -18.29
CA THR A 197 8.20 36.91 -17.88
C THR A 197 9.21 36.99 -19.03
N MET A 198 10.05 38.01 -19.02
CA MET A 198 11.13 38.15 -19.99
C MET A 198 12.37 37.45 -19.46
N ILE A 199 12.84 36.41 -20.17
CA ILE A 199 14.09 35.70 -19.87
C ILE A 199 14.99 35.80 -21.10
N SER A 200 16.19 36.34 -20.93
CA SER A 200 17.16 36.54 -22.01
C SER A 200 16.57 37.30 -23.22
N HIS A 201 15.89 38.41 -22.94
CA HIS A 201 15.22 39.26 -23.95
C HIS A 201 14.14 38.55 -24.80
N ARG A 202 13.64 37.39 -24.35
CA ARG A 202 12.49 36.71 -24.95
C ARG A 202 11.38 36.53 -23.92
N THR A 203 10.14 36.83 -24.32
CA THR A 203 8.97 36.55 -23.48
C THR A 203 8.75 35.04 -23.40
N LYS A 204 8.87 34.48 -22.20
CA LYS A 204 8.55 33.07 -21.91
C LYS A 204 7.38 32.99 -20.95
N SER A 205 6.46 32.06 -21.20
CA SER A 205 5.41 31.69 -20.26
C SER A 205 5.93 30.61 -19.31
N ILE A 206 5.80 30.84 -18.01
CA ILE A 206 6.07 29.84 -16.97
C ILE A 206 4.73 29.50 -16.33
N THR A 207 4.38 28.22 -16.32
CA THR A 207 3.20 27.73 -15.61
C THR A 207 3.63 27.25 -14.22
N LEU A 208 3.11 27.91 -13.19
CA LEU A 208 3.29 27.58 -11.79
C LEU A 208 2.03 26.88 -11.26
N SER A 209 2.18 26.13 -10.18
CA SER A 209 1.06 25.47 -9.50
C SER A 209 0.69 26.26 -8.25
N LYS A 210 -0.55 26.76 -8.17
CA LYS A 210 -1.05 27.53 -7.02
C LYS A 210 -1.99 26.67 -6.17
N PRO A 211 -1.76 26.51 -4.86
CA PRO A 211 -2.70 25.83 -3.97
C PRO A 211 -4.05 26.55 -3.89
N THR A 212 -5.13 25.78 -3.90
CA THR A 212 -6.49 26.26 -3.63
C THR A 212 -6.84 26.07 -2.15
N ASN A 213 -8.10 26.32 -1.76
CA ASN A 213 -8.61 25.99 -0.43
C ASN A 213 -9.49 24.72 -0.46
N LEU A 214 -9.34 23.88 -1.49
CA LEU A 214 -10.15 22.68 -1.65
C LEU A 214 -9.31 21.43 -1.42
N VAL A 215 -9.76 20.55 -0.53
CA VAL A 215 -9.15 19.24 -0.32
C VAL A 215 -9.25 18.37 -1.58
N ASP A 216 -8.15 17.74 -1.97
CA ASP A 216 -8.12 16.73 -3.02
C ASP A 216 -8.47 15.34 -2.46
N ILE A 217 -9.76 15.00 -2.43
CA ILE A 217 -10.23 13.72 -1.92
C ILE A 217 -9.66 12.51 -2.69
N LYS A 218 -9.31 12.69 -3.97
CA LYS A 218 -8.75 11.60 -4.78
C LYS A 218 -7.34 11.31 -4.33
N GLN A 219 -6.51 12.34 -4.17
CA GLN A 219 -5.14 12.19 -3.69
C GLN A 219 -5.09 11.72 -2.22
N GLN A 220 -6.00 12.22 -1.37
CA GLN A 220 -6.17 11.74 0.00
C GLN A 220 -6.42 10.22 0.06
N ASN A 221 -7.34 9.72 -0.76
CA ASN A 221 -7.69 8.29 -0.79
C ASN A 221 -6.59 7.41 -1.38
N GLN A 222 -5.78 7.92 -2.30
CA GLN A 222 -4.66 7.19 -2.89
C GLN A 222 -3.47 7.11 -1.93
N SER A 223 -3.30 8.11 -1.06
CA SER A 223 -2.10 8.26 -0.23
C SER A 223 -2.27 7.79 1.22
N ILE A 224 -3.50 7.59 1.70
CA ILE A 224 -3.76 7.26 3.12
C ILE A 224 -3.09 5.97 3.59
N VAL A 225 -3.17 4.90 2.79
CA VAL A 225 -2.54 3.61 3.15
C VAL A 225 -1.01 3.70 3.10
N PRO A 226 -0.39 4.24 2.03
CA PRO A 226 1.06 4.49 2.03
C PRO A 226 1.55 5.33 3.21
N ASN A 227 0.88 6.43 3.50
CA ASN A 227 1.33 7.35 4.54
C ASN A 227 1.22 6.73 5.94
N ILE A 228 0.17 5.95 6.19
CA ILE A 228 0.06 5.16 7.43
C ILE A 228 1.20 4.14 7.51
N VAL A 229 1.43 3.35 6.46
CA VAL A 229 2.50 2.34 6.44
C VAL A 229 3.87 2.98 6.67
N HIS A 230 4.22 4.03 5.92
CA HIS A 230 5.50 4.73 6.07
C HIS A 230 5.67 5.36 7.45
N SER A 231 4.57 5.81 8.07
CA SER A 231 4.64 6.29 9.45
C SER A 231 4.93 5.18 10.47
N MET A 232 4.50 3.94 10.18
CA MET A 232 4.85 2.77 11.00
C MET A 232 6.28 2.29 10.75
N ASP A 233 6.75 2.29 9.50
CA ASP A 233 8.14 2.00 9.16
C ASP A 233 9.07 2.94 9.96
N ALA A 234 8.79 4.25 9.93
CA ALA A 234 9.55 5.25 10.68
C ALA A 234 9.43 5.08 12.21
N SER A 235 8.25 4.67 12.69
CA SER A 235 8.04 4.37 14.11
C SER A 235 8.87 3.18 14.55
N ASN A 236 8.99 2.16 13.70
CA ASN A 236 9.77 0.96 13.99
C ASN A 236 11.26 1.30 14.19
N ILE A 237 11.82 2.11 13.30
CA ILE A 237 13.21 2.62 13.44
C ILE A 237 13.37 3.44 14.72
N SER A 238 12.41 4.33 15.01
CA SER A 238 12.48 5.20 16.20
C SER A 238 12.43 4.39 17.49
N ILE A 239 11.57 3.37 17.56
CA ILE A 239 11.45 2.46 18.70
C ILE A 239 12.69 1.57 18.82
N LEU A 240 13.23 1.06 17.71
CA LEU A 240 14.49 0.32 17.69
C LEU A 240 15.62 1.12 18.34
N ILE A 241 15.84 2.37 17.89
CA ILE A 241 16.87 3.24 18.46
C ILE A 241 16.65 3.43 19.96
N ASN A 242 15.41 3.69 20.37
CA ASN A 242 15.07 3.86 21.79
C ASN A 242 15.34 2.60 22.63
N ASN A 243 15.04 1.42 22.10
CA ASN A 243 15.31 0.14 22.76
C ASN A 243 16.81 -0.09 22.93
N LEU A 244 17.60 0.15 21.87
CA LEU A 244 19.05 0.01 21.92
C LEU A 244 19.68 0.92 22.98
N ILE A 245 19.25 2.19 23.03
CA ILE A 245 19.71 3.15 24.04
C ILE A 245 19.32 2.69 25.45
N LYS A 246 18.06 2.30 25.67
CA LYS A 246 17.55 1.87 26.99
C LYS A 246 18.25 0.61 27.51
N ASN A 247 18.60 -0.31 26.61
CA ASN A 247 19.25 -1.56 26.96
C ASN A 247 20.79 -1.42 27.05
N ASN A 248 21.34 -0.21 26.85
CA ASN A 248 22.78 0.05 26.76
C ASN A 248 23.49 -0.83 25.71
N HIS A 249 22.79 -1.15 24.62
CA HIS A 249 23.35 -1.89 23.49
C HIS A 249 24.11 -0.93 22.59
N ASN A 250 25.44 -0.88 22.74
CA ASN A 250 26.30 -0.01 21.96
C ASN A 250 26.64 -0.65 20.60
N ILE A 251 25.69 -0.58 19.67
CA ILE A 251 25.85 -1.09 18.29
C ILE A 251 25.69 0.03 17.27
N ASP A 252 26.53 0.02 16.24
CA ASP A 252 26.35 0.89 15.08
C ASP A 252 25.26 0.32 14.19
N ILE A 253 24.28 1.13 13.82
CA ILE A 253 23.22 0.73 12.89
C ILE A 253 23.21 1.64 11.67
N SER A 254 22.91 1.06 10.51
CA SER A 254 22.58 1.80 9.29
C SER A 254 21.27 1.27 8.73
N THR A 255 20.36 2.18 8.42
CA THR A 255 19.01 1.84 7.97
C THR A 255 18.65 2.58 6.70
N ILE A 256 18.06 1.88 5.74
CA ILE A 256 17.44 2.46 4.53
C ILE A 256 15.98 2.04 4.55
N HIS A 257 15.12 2.88 5.13
CA HIS A 257 13.71 2.57 5.36
C HIS A 257 13.51 1.21 6.06
N ASP A 258 13.12 0.19 5.29
CA ASP A 258 12.77 -1.16 5.75
C ASP A 258 13.97 -2.12 5.82
N SER A 259 15.18 -1.64 5.51
CA SER A 259 16.41 -2.43 5.51
C SER A 259 17.31 -2.00 6.67
N PHE A 260 17.74 -2.95 7.50
CA PHE A 260 18.58 -2.72 8.69
C PHE A 260 19.93 -3.41 8.54
N SER A 261 21.00 -2.76 8.95
CA SER A 261 22.36 -3.32 8.88
C SER A 261 23.21 -2.88 10.07
N SER A 262 24.18 -3.71 10.44
CA SER A 262 25.19 -3.46 11.46
C SER A 262 26.44 -4.30 11.15
N GLN A 263 27.43 -4.27 12.04
CA GLN A 263 28.57 -5.18 12.00
C GLN A 263 28.12 -6.64 12.16
N ALA A 264 28.85 -7.58 11.55
CA ALA A 264 28.44 -8.99 11.45
C ALA A 264 28.19 -9.67 12.82
N ASN A 265 28.98 -9.31 13.83
CA ASN A 265 28.83 -9.77 15.21
C ASN A 265 27.53 -9.31 15.89
N ASN A 266 26.89 -8.25 15.38
CA ASN A 266 25.69 -7.64 15.97
C ASN A 266 24.40 -8.03 15.24
N ILE A 267 24.47 -8.79 14.14
CA ILE A 267 23.30 -9.08 13.29
C ILE A 267 22.20 -9.83 14.05
N GLU A 268 22.57 -10.78 14.91
CA GLU A 268 21.60 -11.54 15.71
C GLU A 268 20.87 -10.62 16.71
N LEU A 269 21.63 -9.78 17.42
CA LEU A 269 21.07 -8.79 18.33
C LEU A 269 20.18 -7.77 17.61
N LEU A 270 20.65 -7.23 16.47
CA LEU A 270 19.88 -6.28 15.67
C LEU A 270 18.58 -6.92 15.17
N SER A 271 18.63 -8.15 14.66
CA SER A 271 17.44 -8.87 14.20
C SER A 271 16.42 -9.04 15.33
N TYR A 272 16.88 -9.41 16.53
CA TYR A 272 16.04 -9.51 17.72
C TYR A 272 15.42 -8.16 18.11
N GLU A 273 16.21 -7.09 18.16
CA GLU A 273 15.73 -5.75 18.56
C GLU A 273 14.75 -5.15 17.56
N VAL A 274 14.93 -5.40 16.25
CA VAL A 274 13.96 -5.00 15.22
C VAL A 274 12.63 -5.75 15.40
N LYS A 275 12.65 -7.04 15.73
CA LYS A 275 11.44 -7.81 16.07
C LYS A 275 10.74 -7.24 17.30
N VAL A 276 11.50 -6.89 18.34
CA VAL A 276 10.96 -6.28 19.56
C VAL A 276 10.34 -4.91 19.27
N ALA A 277 10.97 -4.09 18.44
CA ALA A 277 10.43 -2.81 18.00
C ALA A 277 9.13 -2.98 17.21
N PHE A 278 9.07 -3.96 16.31
CA PHE A 278 7.87 -4.30 15.56
C PHE A 278 6.74 -4.76 16.49
N LEU A 279 7.06 -5.58 17.49
CA LEU A 279 6.09 -6.01 18.50
C LEU A 279 5.60 -4.88 19.39
N HIS A 280 6.43 -3.88 19.70
CA HIS A 280 5.98 -2.71 20.44
C HIS A 280 4.81 -2.02 19.73
N ILE A 281 4.85 -1.96 18.39
CA ILE A 281 3.80 -1.34 17.58
C ILE A 281 2.49 -2.15 17.61
N TYR A 282 2.58 -3.48 17.58
CA TYR A 282 1.41 -4.33 17.30
C TYR A 282 0.96 -5.25 18.44
N LYS A 283 1.69 -5.33 19.56
CA LYS A 283 1.39 -6.24 20.68
C LYS A 283 -0.04 -6.13 21.21
N ASP A 284 -0.60 -4.92 21.22
CA ASP A 284 -1.92 -4.65 21.81
C ASP A 284 -3.05 -4.87 20.78
N GLN A 285 -2.71 -5.10 19.50
CA GLN A 285 -3.63 -5.37 18.38
C GLN A 285 -4.80 -4.36 18.30
N ASN A 286 -4.54 -3.12 18.74
CA ASN A 286 -5.55 -2.09 18.98
C ASN A 286 -5.51 -0.91 17.99
N PHE A 287 -4.64 -1.00 16.97
CA PHE A 287 -4.34 0.10 16.05
C PHE A 287 -5.58 0.82 15.51
N ILE A 288 -6.61 0.07 15.10
CA ILE A 288 -7.81 0.63 14.49
C ILE A 288 -8.63 1.45 15.48
N ASN A 289 -8.72 1.00 16.74
CA ASN A 289 -9.41 1.74 17.79
C ASN A 289 -8.63 3.02 18.09
N GLU A 290 -7.32 2.94 18.31
CA GLU A 290 -6.50 4.12 18.58
C GLU A 290 -6.55 5.14 17.44
N PHE A 291 -6.48 4.67 16.19
CA PHE A 291 -6.63 5.52 15.02
C PHE A 291 -8.01 6.19 14.96
N HIS A 292 -9.07 5.44 15.23
CA HIS A 292 -10.44 5.95 15.23
C HIS A 292 -10.67 6.98 16.35
N ASP A 293 -10.31 6.62 17.58
CA ASP A 293 -10.53 7.42 18.78
C ASP A 293 -9.73 8.72 18.72
N PHE A 294 -8.49 8.68 18.20
CA PHE A 294 -7.68 9.88 18.01
C PHE A 294 -8.30 10.87 17.03
N ILE A 295 -8.92 10.39 15.94
CA ILE A 295 -9.63 11.26 14.99
C ILE A 295 -10.84 11.91 15.67
N LEU A 296 -11.60 11.16 16.46
CA LEU A 296 -12.76 11.72 17.18
C LEU A 296 -12.32 12.74 18.23
N GLU A 297 -11.28 12.44 19.01
CA GLU A 297 -10.70 13.39 19.98
C GLU A 297 -10.26 14.68 19.28
N TYR A 298 -9.61 14.56 18.12
CA TYR A 298 -9.17 15.70 17.33
C TYR A 298 -10.35 16.54 16.83
N ILE A 299 -11.42 15.90 16.34
CA ILE A 299 -12.65 16.59 15.94
C ILE A 299 -13.30 17.32 17.13
N SER A 300 -13.37 16.69 18.30
CA SER A 300 -13.90 17.33 19.51
C SER A 300 -13.10 18.55 19.93
N LYS A 301 -11.76 18.48 19.86
CA LYS A 301 -10.87 19.62 20.16
C LYS A 301 -11.07 20.80 19.23
N LEU A 302 -11.55 20.57 18.00
CA LEU A 302 -11.91 21.62 17.06
C LEU A 302 -13.29 22.25 17.33
N GLY A 303 -13.97 21.84 18.41
CA GLY A 303 -15.22 22.43 18.88
C GLY A 303 -16.49 21.76 18.34
N TYR A 304 -16.39 20.59 17.71
CA TYR A 304 -17.55 19.85 17.21
C TYR A 304 -18.13 18.93 18.28
N SER A 305 -19.46 18.93 18.42
CA SER A 305 -20.15 17.98 19.29
C SER A 305 -20.31 16.62 18.61
N ILE A 306 -19.93 15.58 19.35
CA ILE A 306 -20.02 14.19 18.92
C ILE A 306 -21.16 13.54 19.72
N ASP A 307 -22.12 12.98 18.99
CA ASP A 307 -23.18 12.08 19.46
C ASP A 307 -22.73 10.62 19.20
N GLU A 308 -23.39 9.63 19.78
CA GLU A 308 -22.93 8.22 19.79
C GLU A 308 -22.43 7.71 18.43
N ASN A 309 -23.13 8.07 17.34
CA ASN A 309 -22.79 7.63 15.98
C ASN A 309 -22.61 8.78 14.98
N ASN A 310 -22.64 10.04 15.43
CA ASN A 310 -22.69 11.19 14.53
C ASN A 310 -21.87 12.37 15.04
N VAL A 311 -21.26 13.11 14.11
CA VAL A 311 -20.76 14.45 14.39
C VAL A 311 -21.82 15.47 14.00
N CYS A 312 -22.17 16.35 14.94
CA CYS A 312 -23.12 17.42 14.73
C CYS A 312 -22.40 18.65 14.17
N ILE A 313 -22.93 19.18 13.08
CA ILE A 313 -22.48 20.41 12.43
C ILE A 313 -23.57 21.48 12.61
N GLY A 314 -23.18 22.76 12.62
CA GLY A 314 -24.11 23.88 12.71
C GLY A 314 -25.35 23.73 11.81
N LEU A 315 -26.50 24.21 12.29
CA LEU A 315 -27.85 24.01 11.74
C LEU A 315 -28.44 22.59 11.94
N GLY A 316 -27.94 21.82 12.92
CA GLY A 316 -28.53 20.52 13.28
C GLY A 316 -28.24 19.38 12.29
N LYS A 317 -27.30 19.58 11.36
CA LYS A 317 -26.91 18.55 10.39
C LYS A 317 -26.03 17.51 11.07
N LYS A 318 -26.46 16.26 11.05
CA LYS A 318 -25.69 15.11 11.55
C LYS A 318 -24.95 14.41 10.41
N ILE A 319 -23.68 14.11 10.61
CA ILE A 319 -22.90 13.28 9.69
C ILE A 319 -22.47 12.02 10.43
N SER A 320 -22.89 10.87 9.91
CA SER A 320 -22.58 9.55 10.48
C SER A 320 -21.08 9.27 10.44
N ILE A 321 -20.57 8.82 11.58
CA ILE A 321 -19.20 8.37 11.78
C ILE A 321 -19.06 6.99 11.13
N PRO A 322 -18.03 6.73 10.31
CA PRO A 322 -17.79 5.41 9.75
C PRO A 322 -17.57 4.35 10.83
N GLU A 323 -18.29 3.23 10.75
CA GLU A 323 -18.10 2.12 11.66
C GLU A 323 -16.68 1.54 11.56
N LYS A 324 -16.09 1.30 12.73
CA LYS A 324 -14.78 0.64 12.82
C LYS A 324 -14.92 -0.84 12.45
N PRO A 325 -14.04 -1.38 11.59
CA PRO A 325 -14.04 -2.81 11.32
C PRO A 325 -13.52 -3.57 12.55
N TYR A 326 -14.13 -4.72 12.82
CA TYR A 326 -13.63 -5.67 13.81
C TYR A 326 -12.86 -6.78 13.11
N PHE A 327 -11.60 -6.98 13.51
CA PHE A 327 -10.78 -8.08 13.03
C PHE A 327 -10.44 -9.00 14.19
N LYS A 328 -10.91 -10.25 14.08
CA LYS A 328 -10.68 -11.28 15.08
C LYS A 328 -9.18 -11.53 15.27
N ILE A 329 -8.77 -11.64 16.53
CA ILE A 329 -7.41 -12.02 16.90
C ILE A 329 -7.35 -13.55 16.90
N ASP A 330 -6.69 -14.11 15.90
CA ASP A 330 -6.62 -15.57 15.66
C ASP A 330 -5.21 -16.16 15.87
N TYR A 331 -4.24 -15.36 16.32
CA TYR A 331 -2.89 -15.82 16.63
C TYR A 331 -2.18 -14.91 17.63
N ASP A 332 -1.24 -15.48 18.39
CA ASP A 332 -0.32 -14.72 19.22
C ASP A 332 0.79 -14.12 18.34
N ILE A 333 0.68 -12.81 18.09
CA ILE A 333 1.67 -12.06 17.29
C ILE A 333 3.05 -12.08 17.94
N LYS A 334 3.13 -12.11 19.28
CA LYS A 334 4.41 -12.16 20.01
C LYS A 334 5.14 -13.47 19.76
N GLU A 335 4.44 -14.59 19.91
CA GLU A 335 5.00 -15.91 19.62
C GLU A 335 5.45 -16.00 18.15
N CYS A 336 4.63 -15.48 17.22
CA CYS A 336 4.92 -15.55 15.79
C CYS A 336 6.16 -14.74 15.40
N VAL A 337 6.23 -13.46 15.79
CA VAL A 337 7.29 -12.54 15.39
C VAL A 337 8.64 -12.94 15.97
N LEU A 338 8.70 -13.28 17.27
CA LEU A 338 9.97 -13.65 17.91
C LEU A 338 10.56 -14.92 17.26
N ASN A 339 9.70 -15.90 16.97
CA ASN A 339 10.07 -17.18 16.38
C ASN A 339 10.02 -17.19 14.85
N SER A 340 9.92 -16.05 14.18
CA SER A 340 10.04 -15.98 12.72
C SER A 340 11.48 -15.77 12.31
N LYS A 341 12.08 -16.72 11.59
CA LYS A 341 13.43 -16.55 11.04
C LYS A 341 13.48 -15.50 9.94
N TYR A 342 12.44 -15.43 9.10
CA TYR A 342 12.45 -14.68 7.84
C TYR A 342 11.67 -13.35 7.87
N LEU A 343 11.27 -12.87 9.05
CA LEU A 343 10.55 -11.59 9.18
C LEU A 343 11.36 -10.41 8.63
N ILE A 344 12.63 -10.33 9.02
CA ILE A 344 13.56 -9.29 8.61
C ILE A 344 14.69 -9.98 7.84
N GLY A 345 14.82 -9.64 6.56
CA GLY A 345 15.75 -10.27 5.62
C GLY A 345 17.01 -9.45 5.38
#